data_AF-A0A251SAE1-F1
#
_entry.id   AF-A0A251SAE1-F1
#
_cell.length_a   1.000
_cell.length_b   1.000
_cell.length_c   1.000
_cell.angle_alpha   90.00
_cell.angle_beta   90.00
_cell.angle_gamma   90.00
#
_symmetry.space_group_name_H-M   'P 1'
#
loop_
_entity.id
_entity.type
_entity.pdbx_description
1 polymer ?
#
loop_
_entity_poly.entity_id
_entity_poly.type
_entity_poly.pdbx_seq_one_letter_code
_entity_poly.pdbx_strand_id
1 'polypeptide(L)'
;MMLPHNLYVLIFFISSITAATDVVPGFAKPGCNETCGNLTIPYPFGIGPNCFLNRWYAVDCVSSKPYLSSLKHLPLLGIDLSEQMVLVNVSLSSKCQASVWNSTQIVNLGDSPFLFSMMHNKFTIQGCGTAAISSHGNDITWCSTLCSQPSMSSRIDNCYGIHCCRAKVPYYLEAFSVNVSSNKSCLSAFLVADNSYVHDLFSRQSYDGDVSSIPTVLRWTLTNNDYSKASCNYSFSTHELHMSENTSVHTGKCSCRSEIEEGNPYLSGGCKGTSSC
;
A
#
# COMPACT_ATOMS: atom_id res chain seq x y z
N MET A 1 -83.06 39.59 9.52
CA MET A 1 -82.04 38.69 10.11
C MET A 1 -81.38 37.94 8.97
N MET A 2 -80.15 38.31 8.59
CA MET A 2 -79.35 37.64 7.55
C MET A 2 -77.95 37.42 8.12
N LEU A 3 -77.49 36.16 8.15
CA LEU A 3 -76.17 35.75 8.65
C LEU A 3 -75.06 36.08 7.63
N PRO A 4 -73.83 36.42 8.07
CA PRO A 4 -72.69 36.49 7.17
C PRO A 4 -72.04 35.10 6.99
N HIS A 5 -71.76 34.75 5.74
CA HIS A 5 -70.94 33.62 5.34
C HIS A 5 -69.46 33.97 5.56
N ASN A 6 -68.78 33.29 6.48
CA ASN A 6 -67.33 33.36 6.63
C ASN A 6 -66.66 32.44 5.60
N LEU A 7 -65.91 33.04 4.67
CA LEU A 7 -65.12 32.35 3.67
C LEU A 7 -63.72 32.06 4.26
N TYR A 8 -63.43 30.81 4.60
CA TYR A 8 -62.09 30.40 5.03
C TYR A 8 -61.18 30.18 3.81
N VAL A 9 -60.13 31.00 3.68
CA VAL A 9 -59.08 30.84 2.66
C VAL A 9 -58.04 29.87 3.20
N LEU A 10 -57.90 28.69 2.57
CA LEU A 10 -56.90 27.68 2.91
C LEU A 10 -55.58 28.03 2.18
N ILE A 11 -54.55 28.44 2.92
CA ILE A 11 -53.20 28.71 2.37
C ILE A 11 -52.41 27.39 2.36
N PHE A 12 -52.20 26.82 1.17
CA PHE A 12 -51.30 25.68 0.99
C PHE A 12 -49.85 26.16 0.99
N PHE A 13 -49.11 25.92 2.09
CA PHE A 13 -47.66 26.02 2.11
C PHE A 13 -47.07 24.84 1.32
N ILE A 14 -46.63 25.10 0.08
CA ILE A 14 -45.86 24.13 -0.70
C ILE A 14 -44.45 24.10 -0.10
N SER A 15 -44.22 23.19 0.85
CA SER A 15 -42.89 22.88 1.36
C SER A 15 -42.10 22.22 0.22
N SER A 16 -41.15 22.97 -0.34
CA SER A 16 -40.24 22.46 -1.36
C SER A 16 -39.22 21.56 -0.66
N ILE A 17 -39.49 20.26 -0.63
CA ILE A 17 -38.53 19.26 -0.15
C ILE A 17 -37.37 19.25 -1.15
N THR A 18 -36.29 19.96 -0.82
CA THR A 18 -35.05 19.85 -1.57
C THR A 18 -34.44 18.51 -1.17
N ALA A 19 -34.47 17.54 -2.08
CA ALA A 19 -33.76 16.29 -1.88
C ALA A 19 -32.26 16.62 -1.74
N ALA A 20 -31.70 16.42 -0.55
CA ALA A 20 -30.26 16.40 -0.38
C ALA A 20 -29.73 15.26 -1.23
N THR A 21 -28.95 15.58 -2.25
CA THR A 21 -28.19 14.57 -2.97
C THR A 21 -27.06 14.15 -2.02
N ASP A 22 -27.15 12.94 -1.49
CA ASP A 22 -26.01 12.29 -0.83
C ASP A 22 -24.95 12.03 -1.91
N VAL A 23 -24.14 13.05 -2.18
CA VAL A 23 -22.90 12.86 -2.92
C VAL A 23 -22.00 12.06 -1.99
N VAL A 24 -21.91 10.75 -2.26
CA VAL A 24 -20.85 9.89 -1.74
C VAL A 24 -19.55 10.62 -2.05
N PRO A 25 -18.76 11.03 -1.03
CA PRO A 25 -17.51 11.72 -1.28
C PRO A 25 -16.62 10.80 -2.11
N GLY A 26 -16.22 11.27 -3.29
CA GLY A 26 -15.17 10.58 -4.05
C GLY A 26 -13.89 10.55 -3.22
N PHE A 27 -13.16 9.46 -3.28
CA PHE A 27 -11.86 9.33 -2.62
C PHE A 27 -10.77 10.09 -3.37
N ALA A 28 -11.00 10.46 -4.63
CA ALA A 28 -10.10 11.29 -5.41
C ALA A 28 -10.33 12.79 -5.20
N LYS A 29 -9.31 13.59 -5.52
CA LYS A 29 -9.44 15.05 -5.51
C LYS A 29 -10.57 15.48 -6.45
N PRO A 30 -11.43 16.45 -6.08
CA PRO A 30 -12.52 16.91 -6.94
C PRO A 30 -12.07 17.27 -8.36
N GLY A 31 -12.77 16.72 -9.36
CA GLY A 31 -12.42 16.90 -10.78
C GLY A 31 -11.37 15.92 -11.33
N CYS A 32 -10.86 15.01 -10.51
CA CYS A 32 -9.90 13.99 -10.91
C CYS A 32 -10.54 12.63 -11.10
N ASN A 33 -9.93 11.81 -11.95
CA ASN A 33 -10.37 10.43 -12.14
C ASN A 33 -10.08 9.60 -10.89
N GLU A 34 -11.09 8.87 -10.43
CA GLU A 34 -11.04 8.12 -9.17
C GLU A 34 -10.57 6.69 -9.34
N THR A 35 -10.60 6.13 -10.56
CA THR A 35 -10.29 4.72 -10.78
C THR A 35 -9.33 4.49 -11.95
N CYS A 36 -8.51 3.44 -11.82
CA CYS A 36 -7.73 2.87 -12.91
C CYS A 36 -7.94 1.36 -12.92
N GLY A 37 -8.70 0.86 -13.90
CA GLY A 37 -9.17 -0.52 -13.88
C GLY A 37 -10.03 -0.79 -12.65
N ASN A 38 -9.64 -1.77 -11.84
CA ASN A 38 -10.36 -2.16 -10.61
C ASN A 38 -9.81 -1.48 -9.35
N LEU A 39 -8.81 -0.59 -9.48
CA LEU A 39 -8.20 0.09 -8.34
C LEU A 39 -8.75 1.52 -8.20
N THR A 40 -9.28 1.83 -7.02
CA THR A 40 -9.54 3.21 -6.60
C THR A 40 -8.22 3.92 -6.31
N ILE A 41 -8.06 5.13 -6.86
CA ILE A 41 -6.89 6.00 -6.71
C ILE A 41 -7.28 7.18 -5.82
N PRO A 42 -7.14 7.05 -4.50
CA PRO A 42 -7.51 8.11 -3.56
C PRO A 42 -6.42 9.19 -3.49
N TYR A 43 -6.82 10.44 -3.24
CA TYR A 43 -5.87 11.48 -2.85
C TYR A 43 -5.17 11.07 -1.52
N PRO A 44 -3.84 11.21 -1.35
CA PRO A 44 -2.90 12.06 -2.09
C PRO A 44 -2.40 11.50 -3.43
N PHE A 45 -2.77 10.27 -3.79
CA PHE A 45 -2.49 9.70 -5.11
C PHE A 45 -3.48 10.25 -6.15
N GLY A 46 -3.05 10.30 -7.41
CA GLY A 46 -3.94 10.82 -8.46
C GLY A 46 -3.43 10.61 -9.87
N ILE A 47 -4.39 10.54 -10.79
CA ILE A 47 -4.15 10.38 -12.23
C ILE A 47 -4.25 11.74 -12.90
N GLY A 48 -3.20 12.11 -13.63
CA GLY A 48 -3.17 13.35 -14.41
C GLY A 48 -2.74 14.60 -13.62
N PRO A 49 -2.60 15.73 -14.32
CA PRO A 49 -2.04 16.95 -13.75
C PRO A 49 -2.95 17.50 -12.64
N ASN A 50 -2.32 18.01 -11.57
CA ASN A 50 -2.99 18.60 -10.39
C ASN A 50 -3.88 17.64 -9.58
N CYS A 51 -3.82 16.34 -9.82
CA CYS A 51 -4.66 15.35 -9.12
C CYS A 51 -3.98 14.64 -7.95
N PHE A 52 -2.67 14.75 -7.84
CA PHE A 52 -1.85 14.18 -6.78
C PHE A 52 -1.22 15.27 -5.92
N LEU A 53 -0.78 14.92 -4.71
CA LEU A 53 -0.15 15.84 -3.78
C LEU A 53 1.22 16.33 -4.27
N ASN A 54 2.06 15.41 -4.73
CA ASN A 54 3.35 15.70 -5.35
C ASN A 54 3.72 14.57 -6.33
N ARG A 55 4.82 14.73 -7.08
CA ARG A 55 5.22 13.81 -8.15
C ARG A 55 5.37 12.34 -7.71
N TRP A 56 5.65 12.06 -6.44
CA TRP A 56 5.83 10.70 -5.94
C TRP A 56 4.52 9.93 -5.82
N TYR A 57 3.38 10.64 -5.67
CA TYR A 57 2.04 10.05 -5.61
C TYR A 57 1.30 10.13 -6.96
N ALA A 58 1.98 10.54 -8.03
CA ALA A 58 1.43 10.47 -9.37
C ALA A 58 1.22 9.00 -9.78
N VAL A 59 0.06 8.72 -10.34
CA VAL A 59 -0.31 7.40 -10.87
C VAL A 59 -0.51 7.51 -12.38
N ASP A 60 0.24 6.69 -13.12
CA ASP A 60 0.03 6.49 -14.54
C ASP A 60 -0.95 5.32 -14.72
N CYS A 61 -2.00 5.54 -15.50
CA CYS A 61 -2.97 4.50 -15.83
C CYS A 61 -2.79 4.08 -17.29
N VAL A 62 -2.09 2.98 -17.53
CA VAL A 62 -1.79 2.47 -18.87
C VAL A 62 -2.60 1.21 -19.12
N SER A 63 -3.51 1.26 -20.09
CA SER A 63 -4.39 0.12 -20.44
C SER A 63 -5.13 -0.45 -19.22
N SER A 64 -5.70 0.44 -18.39
CA SER A 64 -6.39 0.11 -17.13
C SER A 64 -5.52 -0.55 -16.06
N LYS A 65 -4.19 -0.45 -16.17
CA LYS A 65 -3.23 -0.89 -15.15
C LYS A 65 -2.57 0.32 -14.50
N PRO A 66 -2.61 0.45 -13.16
CA PRO A 66 -2.01 1.57 -12.47
C PRO A 66 -0.53 1.33 -12.16
N TYR A 67 0.27 2.40 -12.24
CA TYR A 67 1.70 2.40 -11.96
C TYR A 67 2.07 3.63 -11.14
N LEU A 68 3.00 3.49 -10.18
CA LEU A 68 3.64 4.63 -9.52
C LEU A 68 4.63 5.27 -10.49
N SER A 69 4.26 6.41 -11.07
CA SER A 69 4.97 7.02 -12.22
C SER A 69 6.44 7.32 -11.88
N SER A 70 6.69 7.96 -10.73
CA SER A 70 8.02 8.40 -10.31
C SER A 70 8.91 7.28 -9.77
N LEU A 71 8.37 6.07 -9.55
CA LEU A 71 9.10 4.94 -8.99
C LEU A 71 9.41 3.90 -10.07
N LYS A 72 10.04 4.35 -11.17
CA LYS A 72 10.37 3.51 -12.35
C LYS A 72 9.14 2.79 -12.91
N HIS A 73 7.98 3.45 -12.90
CA HIS A 73 6.72 2.89 -13.38
C HIS A 73 6.39 1.55 -12.69
N LEU A 74 6.53 1.52 -11.36
CA LEU A 74 6.31 0.32 -10.54
C LEU A 74 4.82 -0.06 -10.53
N PRO A 75 4.43 -1.30 -10.87
CA PRO A 75 3.03 -1.69 -10.90
C PRO A 75 2.41 -1.57 -9.51
N LEU A 76 1.29 -0.86 -9.45
CA LEU A 76 0.52 -0.62 -8.24
C LEU A 76 -0.64 -1.61 -8.20
N LEU A 77 -0.81 -2.30 -7.08
CA LEU A 77 -1.83 -3.32 -6.90
C LEU A 77 -2.93 -2.85 -5.94
N GLY A 78 -2.57 -2.05 -4.93
CA GLY A 78 -3.50 -1.56 -3.90
C GLY A 78 -2.98 -0.31 -3.21
N ILE A 79 -3.90 0.52 -2.72
CA ILE A 79 -3.60 1.68 -1.86
C ILE A 79 -4.48 1.56 -0.62
N ASP A 80 -3.86 1.68 0.54
CA ASP A 80 -4.54 1.83 1.82
C ASP A 80 -4.16 3.17 2.47
N LEU A 81 -5.18 3.99 2.72
CA LEU A 81 -5.01 5.30 3.33
C LEU A 81 -4.85 5.23 4.85
N SER A 82 -5.51 4.25 5.50
CA SER A 82 -5.48 4.14 6.95
C SER A 82 -4.06 3.83 7.38
N GLU A 83 -3.51 2.71 6.96
CA GLU A 83 -2.17 2.29 7.33
C GLU A 83 -1.08 2.89 6.45
N GLN A 84 -1.40 3.89 5.63
CA GLN A 84 -0.47 4.54 4.70
C GLN A 84 0.40 3.52 3.96
N MET A 85 -0.25 2.53 3.35
CA MET A 85 0.41 1.45 2.63
C MET A 85 0.03 1.45 1.16
N VAL A 86 0.96 0.96 0.34
CA VAL A 86 0.68 0.55 -1.03
C VAL A 86 1.16 -0.87 -1.23
N LEU A 87 0.36 -1.66 -1.92
CA LEU A 87 0.77 -2.96 -2.42
C LEU A 87 1.28 -2.77 -3.84
N VAL A 88 2.50 -3.20 -4.09
CA VAL A 88 3.17 -3.05 -5.40
C VAL A 88 3.71 -4.40 -5.85
N ASN A 89 4.00 -4.51 -7.13
CA ASN A 89 4.67 -5.68 -7.68
C ASN A 89 6.14 -5.36 -7.97
N VAL A 90 7.05 -5.89 -7.15
CA VAL A 90 8.49 -5.69 -7.34
C VAL A 90 9.02 -6.83 -8.20
N SER A 91 9.49 -6.50 -9.40
CA SER A 91 10.20 -7.46 -10.24
C SER A 91 11.56 -7.79 -9.62
N LEU A 92 11.76 -9.03 -9.19
CA LEU A 92 13.08 -9.56 -8.89
C LEU A 92 13.55 -10.44 -10.04
N SER A 93 14.78 -10.21 -10.51
CA SER A 93 15.42 -11.08 -11.49
C SER A 93 15.82 -12.39 -10.81
N SER A 94 14.97 -13.41 -10.89
CA SER A 94 15.31 -14.77 -10.45
C SER A 94 16.30 -15.40 -11.44
N LYS A 95 17.60 -15.20 -11.20
CA LYS A 95 18.63 -15.93 -11.96
C LYS A 95 18.87 -17.29 -11.30
N CYS A 96 18.05 -18.27 -11.68
CA CYS A 96 18.37 -19.68 -11.47
C CYS A 96 19.53 -20.06 -12.38
N GLN A 97 20.75 -20.19 -11.85
CA GLN A 97 21.84 -20.84 -12.57
C GLN A 97 22.36 -22.00 -11.72
N ALA A 98 22.32 -23.22 -12.27
CA ALA A 98 22.67 -24.46 -11.57
C ALA A 98 24.20 -24.64 -11.38
N SER A 99 24.85 -23.63 -10.80
CA SER A 99 26.27 -23.59 -10.46
C SER A 99 26.47 -23.06 -9.04
N VAL A 100 27.61 -23.35 -8.41
CA VAL A 100 28.00 -22.63 -7.17
C VAL A 100 28.09 -21.16 -7.51
N TRP A 101 27.31 -20.34 -6.83
CA TRP A 101 27.15 -18.95 -7.22
C TRP A 101 26.81 -18.09 -6.01
N ASN A 102 27.50 -16.95 -5.95
CA ASN A 102 27.19 -15.84 -5.07
C ASN A 102 26.67 -14.70 -5.93
N SER A 103 25.55 -14.10 -5.54
CA SER A 103 25.06 -12.87 -6.16
C SER A 103 24.51 -11.92 -5.12
N THR A 104 24.73 -10.66 -5.43
CA THR A 104 24.17 -9.52 -4.71
C THR A 104 23.19 -8.81 -5.64
N GLN A 105 21.92 -8.76 -5.25
CA GLN A 105 20.93 -7.92 -5.92
C GLN A 105 20.62 -6.71 -5.03
N ILE A 106 20.70 -5.52 -5.61
CA ILE A 106 20.37 -4.27 -4.91
C ILE A 106 18.95 -3.85 -5.31
N VAL A 107 18.11 -3.61 -4.30
CA VAL A 107 16.78 -3.04 -4.44
C VAL A 107 16.78 -1.68 -3.75
N ASN A 108 16.41 -0.63 -4.47
CA ASN A 108 16.51 0.74 -3.98
C ASN A 108 15.31 1.57 -4.46
N LEU A 109 14.58 2.18 -3.52
CA LEU A 109 13.44 3.07 -3.76
C LEU A 109 13.88 4.52 -4.05
N GLY A 110 15.18 4.79 -4.07
CA GLY A 110 15.78 6.11 -4.24
C GLY A 110 15.35 7.07 -3.13
N ASP A 111 15.36 8.37 -3.43
CA ASP A 111 14.90 9.41 -2.50
C ASP A 111 13.36 9.51 -2.44
N SER A 112 12.66 8.41 -2.73
CA SER A 112 11.19 8.40 -2.73
C SER A 112 10.65 8.33 -1.29
N PRO A 113 9.42 8.83 -1.03
CA PRO A 113 8.80 8.78 0.28
C PRO A 113 8.19 7.40 0.57
N PHE A 114 8.80 6.32 0.07
CA PHE A 114 8.34 4.95 0.26
C PHE A 114 9.42 4.13 0.95
N LEU A 115 8.98 3.28 1.88
CA LEU A 115 9.82 2.36 2.63
C LEU A 115 9.22 0.95 2.55
N PHE A 116 10.04 -0.08 2.37
CA PHE A 116 9.60 -1.46 2.54
C PHE A 116 9.12 -1.65 3.98
N SER A 117 7.88 -2.12 4.14
CA SER A 117 7.30 -2.30 5.46
C SER A 117 7.94 -3.47 6.20
N MET A 118 8.44 -3.22 7.42
CA MET A 118 9.01 -4.28 8.28
C MET A 118 7.95 -5.26 8.81
N MET A 119 6.72 -4.77 8.99
CA MET A 119 5.62 -5.52 9.61
C MET A 119 4.88 -6.39 8.60
N HIS A 120 4.75 -5.90 7.37
CA HIS A 120 3.86 -6.47 6.35
C HIS A 120 4.58 -7.24 5.26
N ASN A 121 5.91 -7.32 5.34
CA ASN A 121 6.69 -8.16 4.45
C ASN A 121 7.48 -9.22 5.21
N LYS A 122 7.73 -10.35 4.55
CA LYS A 122 8.65 -11.40 4.99
C LYS A 122 9.76 -11.57 3.98
N PHE A 123 10.99 -11.65 4.48
CA PHE A 123 12.09 -12.13 3.67
C PHE A 123 11.91 -13.63 3.47
N THR A 124 11.74 -14.06 2.23
CA THR A 124 11.48 -15.46 1.88
C THR A 124 12.56 -15.95 0.93
N ILE A 125 13.08 -17.14 1.22
CA ILE A 125 13.93 -17.88 0.32
C ILE A 125 13.24 -19.18 -0.09
N GLN A 126 13.36 -19.55 -1.35
CA GLN A 126 12.84 -20.78 -1.92
C GLN A 126 13.95 -21.49 -2.68
N GLY A 127 14.18 -22.75 -2.36
CA GLY A 127 15.28 -23.54 -2.87
C GLY A 127 16.24 -24.01 -1.78
N CYS A 128 17.47 -24.31 -2.18
CA CYS A 128 18.49 -24.88 -1.30
C CYS A 128 19.68 -23.92 -1.16
N GLY A 129 20.00 -23.54 0.08
CA GLY A 129 21.12 -22.67 0.43
C GLY A 129 20.76 -21.62 1.46
N THR A 130 21.52 -20.51 1.46
CA THR A 130 21.39 -19.42 2.43
C THR A 130 21.27 -18.10 1.69
N ALA A 131 20.46 -17.19 2.21
CA ALA A 131 20.51 -15.80 1.79
C ALA A 131 20.36 -14.85 2.97
N ALA A 132 20.93 -13.65 2.82
CA ALA A 132 20.88 -12.57 3.80
C ALA A 132 20.42 -11.28 3.14
N ILE A 133 19.68 -10.47 3.89
CA ILE A 133 19.44 -9.07 3.56
C ILE A 133 20.45 -8.23 4.33
N SER A 134 21.15 -7.37 3.60
CA SER A 134 22.04 -6.37 4.19
C SER A 134 21.53 -4.97 3.89
N SER A 135 21.56 -4.09 4.89
CA SER A 135 21.24 -2.66 4.78
C SER A 135 22.34 -1.84 5.45
N HIS A 136 22.71 -0.70 4.85
CA HIS A 136 23.82 0.15 5.30
C HIS A 136 25.13 -0.62 5.58
N GLY A 137 25.41 -1.67 4.81
CA GLY A 137 26.62 -2.49 4.94
C GLY A 137 26.59 -3.57 6.01
N ASN A 138 25.49 -3.73 6.76
CA ASN A 138 25.34 -4.76 7.79
C ASN A 138 24.25 -5.77 7.42
N ASP A 139 24.47 -7.05 7.71
CA ASP A 139 23.44 -8.08 7.61
C ASP A 139 22.41 -7.87 8.72
N ILE A 140 21.15 -7.66 8.34
CA ILE A 140 20.06 -7.37 9.28
C ILE A 140 19.11 -8.55 9.48
N THR A 141 19.04 -9.46 8.50
CA THR A 141 18.26 -10.70 8.60
C THR A 141 18.78 -11.72 7.61
N TRP A 142 18.65 -13.00 7.93
CA TRP A 142 19.10 -14.09 7.07
C TRP A 142 18.18 -15.30 7.20
N CYS A 143 18.24 -16.17 6.21
CA CYS A 143 17.48 -17.41 6.16
C CYS A 143 18.35 -18.49 5.52
N SER A 144 18.21 -19.73 6.00
CA SER A 144 18.85 -20.91 5.40
C SER A 144 17.87 -22.05 5.28
N THR A 145 18.08 -22.92 4.31
CA THR A 145 17.30 -24.13 4.12
C THR A 145 18.13 -25.40 4.26
N LEU A 146 17.53 -26.42 4.88
CA LEU A 146 17.97 -27.79 4.81
C LEU A 146 17.59 -28.37 3.45
N CYS A 147 18.55 -29.03 2.82
CA CYS A 147 18.40 -29.64 1.51
C CYS A 147 18.22 -31.15 1.69
N SER A 148 16.98 -31.60 1.82
CA SER A 148 16.62 -33.02 1.81
C SER A 148 16.59 -33.58 0.37
N GLN A 149 16.87 -34.88 0.21
CA GLN A 149 16.64 -35.62 -1.05
C GLN A 149 15.16 -35.54 -1.47
N PRO A 150 14.83 -35.72 -2.77
CA PRO A 150 13.55 -35.30 -3.32
C PRO A 150 12.45 -36.29 -2.94
N SER A 151 11.81 -36.06 -1.80
CA SER A 151 10.52 -36.69 -1.53
C SER A 151 9.55 -35.65 -0.98
N MET A 152 8.54 -35.38 -1.81
CA MET A 152 7.33 -34.61 -1.56
C MET A 152 7.49 -33.08 -1.58
N SER A 153 7.01 -32.52 -2.69
CA SER A 153 6.45 -31.18 -2.83
C SER A 153 5.98 -30.61 -1.50
N SER A 154 6.83 -29.81 -0.85
CA SER A 154 6.41 -29.03 0.30
C SER A 154 5.41 -28.00 -0.19
N ARG A 155 4.16 -28.10 0.28
CA ARG A 155 3.16 -27.05 0.07
C ARG A 155 3.77 -25.72 0.52
N ILE A 156 3.56 -24.67 -0.26
CA ILE A 156 4.02 -23.29 -0.01
C ILE A 156 3.62 -22.77 1.39
N ASP A 157 2.62 -23.40 2.01
CA ASP A 157 2.09 -23.06 3.33
C ASP A 157 3.07 -23.37 4.48
N ASN A 158 4.02 -24.28 4.30
CA ASN A 158 4.96 -24.72 5.35
C ASN A 158 6.43 -24.36 5.04
N CYS A 159 6.71 -23.07 4.95
CA CYS A 159 8.06 -22.53 4.66
C CYS A 159 8.91 -22.37 5.95
N TYR A 160 9.26 -23.49 6.58
CA TYR A 160 9.94 -23.53 7.90
C TYR A 160 11.30 -24.24 7.87
N GLY A 161 12.15 -23.90 6.91
CA GLY A 161 13.55 -24.32 6.87
C GLY A 161 13.84 -25.53 5.98
N ILE A 162 12.86 -26.23 5.41
CA ILE A 162 13.10 -27.32 4.43
C ILE A 162 12.67 -26.82 3.05
N HIS A 163 13.63 -26.68 2.12
CA HIS A 163 13.45 -26.10 0.77
C HIS A 163 12.85 -24.68 0.71
N CYS A 164 12.46 -24.09 1.83
CA CYS A 164 11.93 -22.74 1.93
C CYS A 164 12.16 -22.22 3.35
N CYS A 165 12.50 -20.95 3.50
CA CYS A 165 12.64 -20.31 4.82
C CYS A 165 12.07 -18.89 4.76
N ARG A 166 11.34 -18.48 5.81
CA ARG A 166 10.86 -17.09 6.00
C ARG A 166 11.49 -16.48 7.24
N ALA A 167 11.94 -15.24 7.13
CA ALA A 167 12.43 -14.43 8.22
C ALA A 167 11.69 -13.08 8.28
N LYS A 168 11.59 -12.54 9.50
CA LYS A 168 11.11 -11.17 9.70
C LYS A 168 12.21 -10.19 9.29
N VAL A 169 11.78 -9.02 8.81
CA VAL A 169 12.67 -7.87 8.60
C VAL A 169 12.57 -6.98 9.85
N PRO A 170 13.69 -6.62 10.49
CA PRO A 170 13.65 -5.88 11.77
C PRO A 170 13.33 -4.38 11.62
N TYR A 171 13.51 -3.80 10.43
CA TYR A 171 13.41 -2.35 10.19
C TYR A 171 12.70 -2.03 8.88
N TYR A 172 12.20 -0.79 8.78
CA TYR A 172 11.75 -0.24 7.50
C TYR A 172 12.96 0.01 6.60
N LEU A 173 12.87 -0.32 5.31
CA LEU A 173 14.02 -0.23 4.41
C LEU A 173 13.72 0.73 3.24
N GLU A 174 14.61 1.68 2.98
CA GLU A 174 14.61 2.47 1.73
C GLU A 174 15.32 1.71 0.60
N ALA A 175 16.39 0.99 0.97
CA ALA A 175 17.21 0.21 0.09
C ALA A 175 17.79 -0.99 0.85
N PHE A 176 18.04 -2.07 0.14
CA PHE A 176 18.71 -3.24 0.68
C PHE A 176 19.41 -4.03 -0.40
N SER A 177 20.35 -4.86 0.01
CA SER A 177 20.99 -5.86 -0.83
C SER A 177 20.60 -7.26 -0.39
N VAL A 178 20.41 -8.17 -1.33
CA VAL A 178 20.17 -9.59 -1.07
C VAL A 178 21.40 -10.36 -1.51
N ASN A 179 22.07 -10.99 -0.55
CA ASN A 179 23.23 -11.84 -0.77
C ASN A 179 22.79 -13.30 -0.74
N VAL A 180 22.96 -14.01 -1.84
CA VAL A 180 22.56 -15.41 -2.00
C VAL A 180 23.80 -16.28 -2.09
N SER A 181 23.81 -17.41 -1.38
CA SER A 181 24.84 -18.43 -1.44
C SER A 181 24.20 -19.81 -1.60
N SER A 182 24.48 -20.48 -2.72
CA SER A 182 23.96 -21.83 -3.00
C SER A 182 25.02 -22.75 -3.60
N ASN A 183 24.89 -24.05 -3.34
CA ASN A 183 25.75 -25.11 -3.86
C ASN A 183 24.98 -25.98 -4.86
N LYS A 184 25.12 -25.69 -6.17
CA LYS A 184 24.55 -26.46 -7.30
C LYS A 184 23.02 -26.67 -7.26
N SER A 185 22.29 -25.78 -6.59
CA SER A 185 20.84 -25.81 -6.54
C SER A 185 20.26 -24.42 -6.81
N CYS A 186 19.02 -24.38 -7.27
CA CYS A 186 18.33 -23.12 -7.48
C CYS A 186 17.91 -22.54 -6.13
N LEU A 187 18.16 -21.24 -5.95
CA LEU A 187 17.76 -20.48 -4.79
C LEU A 187 17.24 -19.10 -5.24
N SER A 188 15.99 -18.82 -4.91
CA SER A 188 15.35 -17.52 -5.07
C SER A 188 15.22 -16.87 -3.70
N ALA A 189 15.51 -15.59 -3.61
CA ALA A 189 15.41 -14.82 -2.36
C ALA A 189 14.73 -13.49 -2.65
N PHE A 190 13.70 -13.16 -1.88
CA PHE A 190 12.86 -12.00 -2.15
C PHE A 190 12.11 -11.52 -0.91
N LEU A 191 11.67 -10.26 -0.95
CA LEU A 191 10.80 -9.68 0.05
C LEU A 191 9.35 -9.73 -0.47
N VAL A 192 8.48 -10.47 0.22
CA VAL A 192 7.09 -10.67 -0.20
C VAL A 192 6.13 -10.21 0.89
N ALA A 193 5.01 -9.64 0.47
CA ALA A 193 3.91 -9.29 1.33
C ALA A 193 3.41 -10.52 2.11
N ASP A 194 3.15 -10.36 3.39
CA ASP A 194 2.59 -11.43 4.21
C ASP A 194 1.10 -11.58 3.93
N ASN A 195 0.69 -12.76 3.45
CA ASN A 195 -0.66 -13.02 2.96
C ASN A 195 -1.75 -12.73 4.00
N SER A 196 -1.47 -12.90 5.30
CA SER A 196 -2.45 -12.57 6.34
C SER A 196 -2.89 -11.10 6.25
N TYR A 197 -1.96 -10.20 5.98
CA TYR A 197 -2.25 -8.77 5.89
C TYR A 197 -2.78 -8.38 4.52
N VAL A 198 -2.32 -9.03 3.45
CA VAL A 198 -2.80 -8.71 2.11
C VAL A 198 -4.29 -8.99 1.99
N HIS A 199 -4.74 -10.11 2.55
CA HIS A 199 -6.16 -10.44 2.60
C HIS A 199 -6.96 -9.46 3.46
N ASP A 200 -6.42 -8.92 4.55
CA ASP A 200 -7.14 -8.01 5.43
C ASP A 200 -7.19 -6.57 4.87
N LEU A 201 -6.09 -6.09 4.27
CA LEU A 201 -5.96 -4.70 3.81
C LEU A 201 -6.40 -4.50 2.34
N PHE A 202 -6.34 -5.53 1.50
CA PHE A 202 -6.56 -5.42 0.06
C PHE A 202 -7.65 -6.39 -0.45
N SER A 203 -8.55 -6.87 0.42
CA SER A 203 -9.55 -7.92 0.14
C SER A 203 -10.49 -7.68 -1.05
N ARG A 204 -10.55 -6.44 -1.57
CA ARG A 204 -11.41 -6.07 -2.71
C ARG A 204 -10.75 -6.28 -4.08
N GLN A 205 -9.51 -6.76 -4.13
CA GLN A 205 -8.73 -6.88 -5.36
C GLN A 205 -8.27 -8.32 -5.56
N SER A 206 -8.91 -9.03 -6.49
CA SER A 206 -8.52 -10.39 -6.89
C SER A 206 -7.16 -10.36 -7.58
N TYR A 207 -6.15 -10.94 -6.96
CA TYR A 207 -4.83 -11.12 -7.56
C TYR A 207 -4.77 -12.45 -8.32
N ASP A 208 -4.64 -12.37 -9.65
CA ASP A 208 -4.27 -13.50 -10.50
C ASP A 208 -2.73 -13.48 -10.65
N GLY A 209 -2.05 -14.27 -9.81
CA GLY A 209 -0.60 -14.21 -9.65
C GLY A 209 0.14 -14.99 -10.73
N ASP A 210 0.69 -14.28 -11.72
CA ASP A 210 1.75 -14.80 -12.57
C ASP A 210 3.05 -14.94 -11.76
N VAL A 211 3.79 -16.03 -11.97
CA VAL A 211 4.97 -16.46 -11.18
C VAL A 211 6.14 -15.44 -11.27
N SER A 212 6.03 -14.47 -12.19
CA SER A 212 6.99 -13.38 -12.41
C SER A 212 6.80 -12.17 -11.48
N SER A 213 5.75 -12.16 -10.66
CA SER A 213 5.32 -11.02 -9.85
C SER A 213 5.32 -11.29 -8.35
N ILE A 214 6.07 -10.49 -7.59
CA ILE A 214 6.20 -10.62 -6.14
C ILE A 214 5.50 -9.42 -5.49
N PRO A 215 4.32 -9.63 -4.88
CA PRO A 215 3.64 -8.57 -4.17
C PRO A 215 4.49 -8.13 -2.97
N THR A 216 4.64 -6.83 -2.79
CA THR A 216 5.43 -6.24 -1.70
C THR A 216 4.68 -5.03 -1.15
N VAL A 217 4.64 -4.88 0.17
CA VAL A 217 4.00 -3.74 0.83
C VAL A 217 5.03 -2.64 1.07
N LEU A 218 4.76 -1.44 0.56
CA LEU A 218 5.50 -0.23 0.91
C LEU A 218 4.67 0.62 1.87
N ARG A 219 5.31 1.16 2.91
CA ARG A 219 4.80 2.25 3.72
C ARG A 219 5.14 3.56 2.99
N TRP A 220 4.15 4.38 2.71
CA TRP A 220 4.40 5.74 2.21
C TRP A 220 4.42 6.73 3.36
N THR A 221 5.24 7.77 3.23
CA THR A 221 5.42 8.80 4.25
C THR A 221 4.97 10.14 3.73
N LEU A 222 4.68 11.09 4.63
CA LEU A 222 4.45 12.50 4.30
C LEU A 222 5.42 13.35 5.12
N THR A 223 6.12 14.25 4.44
CA THR A 223 6.93 15.27 5.12
C THR A 223 6.03 16.34 5.74
N ASN A 224 6.56 17.13 6.67
CA ASN A 224 5.84 18.29 7.23
C ASN A 224 5.42 19.29 6.14
N ASN A 225 6.22 19.43 5.08
CA ASN A 225 5.88 20.29 3.94
C ASN A 225 4.72 19.69 3.13
N ASP A 226 4.72 18.38 2.89
CA ASP A 226 3.62 17.69 2.21
C ASP A 226 2.32 17.82 2.99
N TYR A 227 2.38 17.70 4.32
CA TYR A 227 1.24 17.93 5.20
C TYR A 227 0.62 19.31 5.00
N SER A 228 1.44 20.37 5.01
CA SER A 228 0.95 21.74 4.82
C SER A 228 0.19 21.95 3.51
N LYS A 229 0.48 21.12 2.49
CA LYS A 229 -0.16 21.13 1.17
C LYS A 229 -1.37 20.20 1.08
N ALA A 230 -1.33 19.06 1.78
CA ALA A 230 -2.39 18.06 1.78
C ALA A 230 -3.70 18.55 2.42
N SER A 231 -3.72 19.73 3.05
CA SER A 231 -4.92 20.37 3.60
C SER A 231 -5.69 19.48 4.59
N CYS A 232 -4.96 18.76 5.45
CA CYS A 232 -5.56 17.91 6.46
C CYS A 232 -6.29 18.74 7.53
N ASN A 233 -7.60 18.86 7.39
CA ASN A 233 -8.46 19.72 8.22
C ASN A 233 -9.05 19.00 9.45
N TYR A 234 -8.59 17.77 9.70
CA TYR A 234 -9.12 16.85 10.71
C TYR A 234 -8.09 16.56 11.80
N SER A 235 -7.82 15.29 12.10
CA SER A 235 -6.82 14.87 13.08
C SER A 235 -5.48 14.55 12.40
N PHE A 236 -4.40 14.78 13.13
CA PHE A 236 -3.03 14.56 12.69
C PHE A 236 -2.26 13.79 13.75
N SER A 237 -1.60 12.72 13.32
CA SER A 237 -0.61 12.00 14.13
C SER A 237 0.74 12.00 13.42
N THR A 238 1.81 12.02 14.23
CA THR A 238 3.18 11.78 13.75
C THR A 238 3.61 10.40 14.20
N HIS A 239 4.08 9.59 13.27
CA HIS A 239 4.59 8.25 13.55
C HIS A 239 6.10 8.22 13.29
N GLU A 240 6.82 7.52 14.16
CA GLU A 240 8.25 7.24 14.00
C GLU A 240 8.43 5.86 13.34
N LEU A 241 9.21 5.81 12.26
CA LEU A 241 9.54 4.60 11.52
C LEU A 241 11.03 4.31 11.66
N HIS A 242 11.38 3.27 12.41
CA HIS A 242 12.78 2.87 12.61
C HIS A 242 13.37 2.20 11.37
N MET A 243 14.45 2.76 10.84
CA MET A 243 15.21 2.23 9.69
C MET A 243 16.47 1.46 10.13
N SER A 244 16.97 1.75 11.32
CA SER A 244 18.05 1.04 12.01
C SER A 244 17.94 1.29 13.51
N GLU A 245 18.91 0.83 14.31
CA GLU A 245 18.97 1.12 15.75
C GLU A 245 19.08 2.63 16.07
N ASN A 246 19.73 3.40 15.20
CA ASN A 246 20.05 4.82 15.45
C ASN A 246 19.44 5.76 14.40
N THR A 247 18.56 5.26 13.53
CA THR A 247 18.01 6.05 12.42
C THR A 247 16.52 5.80 12.28
N SER A 248 15.75 6.89 12.28
CA SER A 248 14.29 6.87 12.14
C SER A 248 13.83 7.95 11.17
N VAL A 249 12.69 7.72 10.54
CA VAL A 249 11.95 8.73 9.76
C VAL A 249 10.64 9.04 10.47
N HIS A 250 10.32 10.33 10.59
CA HIS A 250 9.03 10.77 11.08
C HIS A 250 8.08 10.99 9.89
N THR A 251 6.85 10.51 10.01
CA THR A 251 5.82 10.70 9.00
C THR A 251 4.53 11.20 9.61
N GLY A 252 3.89 12.14 8.93
CA GLY A 252 2.54 12.56 9.25
C GLY A 252 1.49 11.60 8.70
N LYS A 253 0.42 11.36 9.46
CA LYS A 253 -0.80 10.66 9.02
C LYS A 253 -2.01 11.54 9.34
N CYS A 254 -2.92 11.66 8.38
CA CYS A 254 -4.19 12.32 8.58
C CYS A 254 -5.27 11.26 8.84
N SER A 255 -6.18 11.56 9.76
CA SER A 255 -7.32 10.70 10.05
C SER A 255 -8.58 11.54 10.22
N CYS A 256 -9.74 10.91 9.99
CA CYS A 256 -11.01 11.50 10.34
C CYS A 256 -11.08 11.74 11.86
N ARG A 257 -11.98 12.63 12.31
CA ARG A 257 -12.03 13.05 13.73
C ARG A 257 -12.64 11.97 14.60
N SER A 258 -13.52 11.16 14.03
CA SER A 258 -14.18 10.06 14.72
C SER A 258 -13.96 8.75 13.99
N GLU A 259 -13.93 7.65 14.73
CA GLU A 259 -13.82 6.29 14.18
C GLU A 259 -15.06 5.88 13.37
N ILE A 260 -16.20 6.56 13.57
CA ILE A 260 -17.44 6.36 12.79
C ILE A 260 -17.52 7.24 11.54
N GLU A 261 -16.53 8.10 11.29
CA GLU A 261 -16.45 8.85 10.05
C GLU A 261 -15.71 8.02 9.00
N GLU A 262 -16.32 7.90 7.82
CA GLU A 262 -15.72 7.25 6.67
C GLU A 262 -15.34 8.29 5.60
N GLY A 263 -14.32 7.96 4.81
CA GLY A 263 -13.91 8.74 3.64
C GLY A 263 -12.43 9.05 3.59
N ASN A 264 -12.07 10.16 2.94
CA ASN A 264 -10.69 10.53 2.71
C ASN A 264 -10.25 11.73 3.59
N PRO A 265 -9.44 11.50 4.65
CA PRO A 265 -8.98 12.57 5.56
C PRO A 265 -7.99 13.55 4.93
N TYR A 266 -7.46 13.24 3.74
CA TYR A 266 -6.57 14.10 2.97
C TYR A 266 -7.33 15.07 2.06
N LEU A 267 -8.67 15.05 2.08
CA LEU A 267 -9.52 15.99 1.33
C LEU A 267 -10.33 16.86 2.30
N SER A 268 -10.43 18.15 2.00
CA SER A 268 -11.30 19.04 2.75
C SER A 268 -12.77 18.62 2.57
N GLY A 269 -13.44 18.28 3.68
CA GLY A 269 -14.80 17.73 3.64
C GLY A 269 -14.87 16.26 3.22
N GLY A 270 -13.74 15.56 3.15
CA GLY A 270 -13.64 14.18 2.68
C GLY A 270 -14.05 13.13 3.72
N CYS A 271 -14.07 13.47 5.02
CA CYS A 271 -14.64 12.63 6.07
C CYS A 271 -16.09 13.02 6.33
N LYS A 272 -17.00 12.04 6.33
CA LYS A 272 -18.40 12.22 6.72
C LYS A 272 -18.79 11.16 7.74
N GLY A 273 -19.60 11.56 8.73
CA GLY A 273 -20.20 10.59 9.65
C GLY A 273 -21.11 9.65 8.87
N THR A 274 -21.07 8.36 9.21
CA THR A 274 -22.11 7.44 8.74
C THR A 274 -23.46 7.97 9.26
N SER A 275 -24.36 8.35 8.36
CA SER A 275 -25.76 8.56 8.77
C SER A 275 -26.29 7.20 9.20
N SER A 276 -26.26 6.92 10.50
CA SER A 276 -26.99 5.78 11.06
C SER A 276 -28.45 5.97 10.67
N CYS A 277 -28.97 5.08 9.83
CA CYS A 277 -30.41 4.98 9.57
C CYS A 277 -31.17 4.65 10.86
#